data_AF-A0A2X2D7X3-F1
#
_entry.id   AF-A0A2X2D7X3-F1
#
_cell.length_a   1.000
_cell.length_b   1.000
_cell.length_c   1.000
_cell.angle_alpha   90.00
_cell.angle_beta   90.00
_cell.angle_gamma   90.00
#
_symmetry.space_group_name_H-M   'P 1'
#
loop_
_entity.id
_entity.type
_entity.pdbx_description
1 polymer ?
#
loop_
_entity_poly.entity_id
_entity_poly.type
_entity_poly.pdbx_seq_one_letter_code
_entity_poly.pdbx_strand_id
1 'polypeptide(L)'
;MLSDRALGFLEGLAAASSTVYQEGGLLFTFKFAYQQAHRRLKESSESASFTLNASRLGLSHKAIEELGRFFQGSLGEYTKEKPSRNALAVANALIEHLQHDLQFQFAALQVEDEDYGMKVQIEMIQQVKNNLYCLELWWSVD
;
A
#
# COMPACT_ATOMS: atom_id res chain seq x y z
N MET A 1 -4.33 -6.90 -13.49
CA MET A 1 -5.40 -5.95 -13.11
C MET A 1 -5.94 -6.40 -11.77
N LEU A 2 -6.48 -5.48 -10.97
CA LEU A 2 -7.13 -5.84 -9.71
C LEU A 2 -8.43 -6.59 -10.01
N SER A 3 -8.73 -7.61 -9.21
CA SER A 3 -10.03 -8.29 -9.25
C SER A 3 -11.11 -7.42 -8.60
N ASP A 4 -12.38 -7.73 -8.88
CA ASP A 4 -13.52 -7.10 -8.22
C ASP A 4 -13.45 -7.25 -6.69
N ARG A 5 -12.83 -8.32 -6.19
CA ARG A 5 -12.60 -8.53 -4.76
C ARG A 5 -11.63 -7.50 -4.19
N ALA A 6 -10.48 -7.31 -4.81
CA ALA A 6 -9.48 -6.35 -4.34
C ALA A 6 -9.98 -4.91 -4.48
N LEU A 7 -10.66 -4.61 -5.60
CA LEU A 7 -11.27 -3.30 -5.82
C LEU A 7 -12.38 -3.02 -4.80
N GLY A 8 -13.33 -3.93 -4.62
CA GLY A 8 -14.41 -3.78 -3.64
C GLY A 8 -13.91 -3.69 -2.20
N PHE A 9 -12.78 -4.32 -1.88
CA PHE A 9 -12.11 -4.15 -0.58
C PHE A 9 -11.60 -2.71 -0.38
N LEU A 10 -10.93 -2.15 -1.39
CA LEU A 10 -10.44 -0.76 -1.36
C LEU A 10 -11.59 0.25 -1.33
N GLU A 11 -12.63 0.04 -2.13
CA GLU A 11 -13.84 0.86 -2.14
C GLU A 11 -14.58 0.81 -0.79
N GLY A 12 -14.64 -0.37 -0.16
CA GLY A 12 -15.22 -0.52 1.18
C GLY A 12 -14.44 0.25 2.25
N LEU A 13 -13.11 0.26 2.17
CA LEU A 13 -12.27 1.07 3.06
C LEU A 13 -12.44 2.57 2.80
N ALA A 14 -12.52 2.99 1.54
CA ALA A 14 -12.79 4.37 1.17
C ALA A 14 -14.14 4.84 1.71
N ALA A 15 -15.19 4.05 1.50
CA ALA A 15 -16.53 4.33 2.01
C ALA A 15 -16.54 4.42 3.55
N ALA A 16 -15.89 3.48 4.25
CA ALA A 16 -15.79 3.52 5.70
C ALA A 16 -15.05 4.79 6.19
N SER A 17 -13.94 5.14 5.53
CA SER A 17 -13.19 6.37 5.84
C SER A 17 -14.04 7.63 5.65
N SER A 18 -14.77 7.75 4.54
CA SER A 18 -15.67 8.89 4.29
C SER A 18 -16.83 9.00 5.29
N THR A 19 -17.22 7.91 5.97
CA THR A 19 -18.21 8.03 7.07
C THR A 19 -17.64 8.67 8.32
N VAL A 20 -16.31 8.60 8.50
CA VAL A 20 -15.60 9.14 9.65
C VAL A 20 -15.12 10.58 9.37
N TYR A 21 -14.58 10.82 8.17
CA TYR A 21 -14.08 12.12 7.73
C TYR A 21 -14.93 12.61 6.56
N GLN A 22 -15.80 13.60 6.83
CA GLN A 22 -16.79 14.06 5.84
C GLN A 22 -16.20 14.96 4.76
N GLU A 23 -15.19 15.75 5.10
CA GLU A 23 -14.52 16.68 4.19
C GLU A 23 -13.26 16.02 3.57
N GLY A 24 -12.69 15.03 4.28
CA GLY A 24 -11.56 14.21 3.82
C GLY A 24 -11.91 12.76 3.50
N GLY A 25 -11.08 11.84 4.01
CA GLY A 25 -11.23 10.40 3.86
C GLY A 25 -10.19 9.75 2.96
N LEU A 26 -10.36 8.44 2.74
CA LEU A 26 -9.39 7.60 2.03
C LEU A 26 -9.64 7.60 0.52
N LEU A 27 -8.59 7.93 -0.23
CA LEU A 27 -8.51 7.81 -1.67
C LEU A 27 -7.47 6.77 -2.06
N PHE A 28 -7.65 6.16 -3.23
CA PHE A 28 -6.68 5.24 -3.79
C PHE A 28 -6.52 5.43 -5.29
N THR A 29 -5.31 5.17 -5.79
CA THR A 29 -4.99 5.13 -7.22
C THR A 29 -4.14 3.91 -7.51
N PHE A 30 -4.56 3.11 -8.50
CA PHE A 30 -3.80 1.96 -8.96
C PHE A 30 -3.20 2.25 -10.34
N LYS A 31 -1.87 2.12 -10.46
CA LYS A 31 -1.11 2.32 -11.70
C LYS A 31 -0.47 1.00 -12.13
N PHE A 32 -0.49 0.77 -13.43
CA PHE A 32 0.13 -0.40 -14.05
C PHE A 32 1.10 0.04 -15.15
N ALA A 33 2.31 -0.49 -15.12
CA ALA A 33 3.31 -0.29 -16.14
C ALA A 33 3.77 -1.65 -16.71
N TYR A 34 3.30 -1.93 -17.93
CA TYR A 34 3.61 -3.17 -18.66
C TYR A 34 5.08 -3.24 -19.04
N GLN A 35 5.74 -4.35 -18.68
CA GLN A 35 7.15 -4.61 -19.01
C GLN A 35 8.16 -3.54 -18.52
N GLN A 36 7.85 -2.78 -17.47
CA GLN A 36 8.72 -1.71 -16.94
C GLN A 36 9.45 -2.07 -15.62
N ALA A 37 9.30 -3.28 -15.07
CA ALA A 37 9.91 -3.62 -13.76
C ALA A 37 11.44 -3.49 -13.75
N HIS A 38 12.10 -3.88 -14.83
CA HIS A 38 13.55 -3.78 -14.99
C HIS A 38 14.11 -2.35 -14.88
N ARG A 39 13.34 -1.31 -15.24
CA ARG A 39 13.79 0.09 -15.05
C ARG A 39 13.96 0.42 -13.58
N ARG A 40 12.99 0.03 -12.75
CA ARG A 40 13.05 0.24 -11.29
C ARG A 40 14.10 -0.62 -10.60
N LEU A 41 14.26 -1.88 -11.03
CA LEU A 41 15.31 -2.75 -10.50
C LEU A 41 16.72 -2.18 -10.76
N LYS A 42 16.96 -1.55 -11.93
CA LYS A 42 18.23 -0.88 -12.22
C LYS A 42 18.45 0.36 -11.36
N GLU A 43 17.44 1.22 -11.22
CA GLU A 43 17.50 2.43 -10.37
C GLU A 43 17.75 2.10 -8.90
N SER A 44 17.21 0.99 -8.38
CA SER A 44 17.47 0.52 -7.01
C SER A 44 18.90 0.03 -6.78
N SER A 45 19.61 -0.37 -7.84
CA SER A 45 20.99 -0.84 -7.75
C SER A 45 22.01 0.31 -7.75
N GLU A 46 21.61 1.50 -8.22
CA GLU A 46 22.46 2.71 -8.29
C GLU A 46 22.13 3.73 -7.20
N SER A 47 20.90 3.74 -6.66
CA SER A 47 20.48 4.63 -5.57
C SER A 47 20.41 3.89 -4.23
N ALA A 48 21.37 4.16 -3.35
CA ALA A 48 21.53 3.52 -2.03
C ALA A 48 20.43 3.83 -0.98
N SER A 49 19.22 4.24 -1.40
CA SER A 49 18.05 4.42 -0.51
C SER A 49 16.92 3.45 -0.77
N PHE A 50 16.93 2.70 -1.88
CA PHE A 50 15.90 1.71 -2.18
C PHE A 50 16.46 0.29 -2.11
N THR A 51 16.68 -0.21 -0.89
CA THR A 51 17.07 -1.60 -0.71
C THR A 51 15.86 -2.50 -0.94
N LEU A 52 15.56 -2.79 -2.21
CA LEU A 52 14.90 -4.04 -2.59
C LEU A 52 15.85 -5.16 -2.16
N ASN A 53 15.78 -5.55 -0.88
CA ASN A 53 16.46 -6.74 -0.40
C ASN A 53 15.90 -7.90 -1.23
N ALA A 54 16.65 -8.31 -2.24
CA ALA A 54 16.31 -9.31 -3.24
C ALA A 54 16.00 -10.71 -2.67
N SER A 55 15.99 -10.85 -1.34
CA SER A 55 15.74 -12.06 -0.57
C SER A 55 14.38 -12.09 0.14
N ARG A 56 13.58 -11.01 0.15
CA ARG A 56 12.26 -11.01 0.79
C ARG A 56 11.13 -10.96 -0.24
N LEU A 57 10.34 -12.04 -0.25
CA LEU A 57 9.04 -12.08 -0.88
C LEU A 57 8.07 -11.19 -0.09
N GLY A 58 7.40 -10.26 -0.77
CA GLY A 58 6.39 -9.40 -0.16
C GLY A 58 6.92 -8.29 0.74
N LEU A 59 6.02 -7.70 1.54
CA LEU A 59 6.34 -6.61 2.46
C LEU A 59 6.99 -7.14 3.75
N SER A 60 7.89 -6.34 4.32
CA SER A 60 8.47 -6.62 5.65
C SER A 60 7.44 -6.45 6.77
N HIS A 61 7.66 -7.07 7.93
CA HIS A 61 6.77 -6.91 9.10
C HIS A 61 6.60 -5.42 9.48
N LYS A 62 7.68 -4.65 9.53
CA LYS A 62 7.63 -3.21 9.79
C LYS A 62 6.76 -2.47 8.76
N ALA A 63 6.84 -2.83 7.48
CA ALA A 63 5.99 -2.24 6.46
C ALA A 63 4.50 -2.58 6.67
N ILE A 64 4.19 -3.82 7.11
CA ILE A 64 2.82 -4.18 7.48
C ILE A 64 2.33 -3.38 8.71
N GLU A 65 3.20 -3.13 9.69
CA GLU A 65 2.88 -2.29 10.85
C GLU A 65 2.58 -0.84 10.44
N GLU A 66 3.41 -0.25 9.57
CA GLU A 66 3.15 1.10 9.03
C GLU A 66 1.87 1.17 8.21
N LEU A 67 1.59 0.15 7.38
CA LEU A 67 0.34 0.07 6.63
C LEU A 67 -0.87 -0.11 7.57
N GLY A 68 -0.69 -0.85 8.67
CA GLY A 68 -1.70 -0.94 9.73
C GLY A 68 -1.93 0.41 10.39
N ARG A 69 -0.88 1.19 10.66
CA ARG A 69 -0.99 2.53 11.24
C ARG A 69 -1.74 3.47 10.32
N PHE A 70 -1.44 3.41 9.03
CA PHE A 70 -2.19 4.11 7.98
C PHE A 70 -3.69 3.78 8.03
N PHE A 71 -4.06 2.50 8.02
CA PHE A 71 -5.48 2.13 8.02
C PHE A 71 -6.19 2.51 9.32
N GLN A 72 -5.50 2.39 10.45
CA GLN A 72 -6.03 2.86 11.73
C GLN A 72 -6.35 4.37 11.68
N GLY A 73 -5.45 5.18 11.12
CA GLY A 73 -5.68 6.61 10.95
C GLY A 73 -6.83 6.92 10.00
N SER A 74 -6.85 6.27 8.83
CA SER A 74 -7.91 6.45 7.83
C SER A 74 -9.32 6.07 8.33
N LEU A 75 -9.42 5.30 9.41
CA LEU A 75 -10.68 4.82 9.98
C LEU A 75 -11.03 5.47 11.33
N GLY A 76 -10.44 6.62 11.64
CA GLY A 76 -10.85 7.46 12.79
C GLY A 76 -9.94 7.44 14.01
N GLU A 77 -8.87 6.65 14.00
CA GLU A 77 -7.97 6.49 15.15
C GLU A 77 -6.57 7.07 14.88
N TYR A 78 -6.50 8.22 14.19
CA TYR A 78 -5.24 8.81 13.70
C TYR A 78 -4.25 9.27 14.79
N THR A 79 -4.70 9.49 16.01
CA THR A 79 -3.84 9.89 17.14
C THR A 79 -3.08 8.72 17.76
N LYS A 80 -3.35 7.47 17.35
CA LYS A 80 -2.71 6.28 17.88
C LYS A 80 -1.51 5.88 17.04
N GLU A 81 -0.32 5.92 17.64
CA GLU A 81 0.94 5.56 16.97
C GLU A 81 1.07 4.07 16.65
N LYS A 82 0.52 3.20 17.50
CA LYS A 82 0.62 1.74 17.32
C LYS A 82 -0.63 1.18 16.64
N PRO A 83 -0.49 0.36 15.58
CA PRO A 83 -1.64 -0.21 14.91
C PRO A 83 -2.33 -1.25 15.81
N SER A 84 -3.66 -1.20 15.83
CA SER A 84 -4.50 -2.21 16.47
C SER A 84 -4.44 -3.54 15.70
N ARG A 85 -4.86 -4.62 16.35
CA ARG A 85 -4.96 -5.95 15.71
C ARG A 85 -5.88 -5.92 14.49
N ASN A 86 -6.97 -5.14 14.55
CA ASN A 86 -7.90 -5.00 13.44
C ASN A 86 -7.25 -4.26 12.27
N ALA A 87 -6.50 -3.19 12.54
CA ALA A 87 -5.82 -2.44 11.49
C ALA A 87 -4.70 -3.27 10.82
N LEU A 88 -3.97 -4.07 11.60
CA LEU A 88 -3.02 -5.05 11.06
C LEU A 88 -3.73 -6.12 10.22
N ALA A 89 -4.91 -6.59 10.62
CA ALA A 89 -5.68 -7.54 9.83
C ALA A 89 -6.13 -6.94 8.48
N VAL A 90 -6.55 -5.67 8.47
CA VAL A 90 -6.88 -4.94 7.23
C VAL A 90 -5.66 -4.81 6.33
N ALA A 91 -4.51 -4.43 6.89
CA ALA A 91 -3.26 -4.32 6.13
C ALA A 91 -2.85 -5.66 5.50
N ASN A 92 -2.90 -6.77 6.26
CA ASN A 92 -2.60 -8.09 5.73
C ASN A 92 -3.60 -8.53 4.65
N ALA A 93 -4.90 -8.30 4.86
CA ALA A 93 -5.93 -8.66 3.89
C ALA A 93 -5.72 -7.93 2.56
N LEU A 94 -5.35 -6.64 2.58
CA LEU A 94 -5.00 -5.91 1.37
C LEU A 94 -3.83 -6.58 0.63
N ILE A 95 -2.74 -6.86 1.34
CA ILE A 95 -1.54 -7.48 0.74
C ILE A 95 -1.86 -8.86 0.19
N GLU A 96 -2.68 -9.66 0.88
CA GLU A 96 -3.14 -10.96 0.39
C GLU A 96 -3.96 -10.83 -0.90
N HIS A 97 -4.88 -9.86 -0.98
CA HIS A 97 -5.65 -9.60 -2.21
C HIS A 97 -4.75 -9.17 -3.36
N LEU A 98 -3.82 -8.25 -3.12
CA LEU A 98 -2.85 -7.81 -4.14
C LEU A 98 -1.93 -8.96 -4.57
N GLN A 99 -1.47 -9.78 -3.64
CA GLN A 99 -0.60 -10.92 -3.90
C GLN A 99 -1.31 -11.97 -4.76
N HIS A 100 -2.57 -12.26 -4.43
CA HIS A 100 -3.41 -13.19 -5.19
C HIS A 100 -3.62 -12.72 -6.62
N ASP A 101 -3.94 -11.44 -6.81
CA ASP A 101 -4.32 -10.89 -8.12
C ASP A 101 -3.12 -10.62 -9.04
N LEU A 102 -2.03 -10.12 -8.47
CA LEU A 102 -0.89 -9.63 -9.24
C LEU A 102 0.27 -10.63 -9.29
N GLN A 103 0.29 -11.60 -8.36
CA GLN A 103 1.35 -12.60 -8.23
C GLN A 103 2.74 -11.96 -8.23
N PHE A 104 2.89 -10.83 -7.52
CA PHE A 104 4.17 -10.12 -7.43
C PHE A 104 5.16 -10.92 -6.56
N GLN A 105 6.45 -10.76 -6.81
CA GLN A 105 7.50 -11.37 -6.00
C GLN A 105 8.04 -10.38 -4.97
N PHE A 106 8.11 -9.10 -5.34
CA PHE A 106 8.68 -8.05 -4.51
C PHE A 106 7.66 -6.96 -4.29
N ALA A 107 7.61 -6.45 -3.07
CA ALA A 107 6.89 -5.23 -2.75
C ALA A 107 7.73 -4.32 -1.86
N ALA A 108 7.57 -3.01 -2.05
CA ALA A 108 8.15 -1.99 -1.21
C ALA A 108 7.07 -1.01 -0.78
N LEU A 109 7.18 -0.51 0.45
CA LEU A 109 6.28 0.47 1.02
C LEU A 109 7.04 1.79 1.20
N GLN A 110 6.47 2.88 0.71
CA GLN A 110 6.86 4.24 1.06
C GLN A 110 5.73 4.88 1.85
N VAL A 111 6.10 5.67 2.85
CA VAL A 111 5.17 6.32 3.77
C VAL A 111 5.57 7.79 3.86
N GLU A 112 4.61 8.67 3.61
CA GLU A 112 4.71 10.11 3.86
C GLU A 112 3.66 10.43 4.93
N ASP A 113 4.09 11.04 6.02
CA ASP A 113 3.28 11.30 7.21
C ASP A 113 3.25 12.81 7.44
N GLU A 114 2.08 13.42 7.27
CA GLU A 114 1.86 14.86 7.34
C GLU A 114 0.88 15.17 8.48
N ASP A 115 0.86 16.42 8.96
CA ASP A 115 0.16 16.78 10.20
C ASP A 115 -1.35 16.46 10.22
N TYR A 116 -2.00 16.40 9.05
CA TYR A 116 -3.46 16.16 8.91
C TYR A 116 -3.81 15.01 7.97
N GLY A 117 -2.83 14.25 7.52
CA GLY A 117 -3.04 13.18 6.56
C GLY A 117 -1.80 12.33 6.34
N MET A 118 -1.99 11.20 5.69
CA MET A 118 -0.91 10.26 5.44
C MET A 118 -1.04 9.73 4.02
N LYS A 119 0.10 9.55 3.37
CA LYS A 119 0.20 8.91 2.07
C LYS A 119 1.04 7.65 2.18
N VAL A 120 0.57 6.61 1.50
CA VAL A 120 1.28 5.35 1.40
C VAL A 120 1.35 4.95 -0.06
N GLN A 121 2.53 4.51 -0.49
CA GLN A 121 2.75 3.96 -1.82
C GLN A 121 3.31 2.55 -1.71
N ILE A 122 2.62 1.60 -2.35
CA ILE A 122 3.04 0.20 -2.45
C ILE A 122 3.47 -0.07 -3.89
N GLU A 123 4.77 -0.24 -4.09
CA GLU A 123 5.31 -0.66 -5.38
C GLU A 123 5.45 -2.18 -5.40
N MET A 124 4.96 -2.82 -6.45
CA MET A 124 4.91 -4.29 -6.57
C MET A 124 5.48 -4.73 -7.92
N ILE A 125 6.40 -5.69 -7.88
CA ILE A 125 7.10 -6.18 -9.07
C ILE A 125 6.74 -7.64 -9.32
N GLN A 126 6.20 -7.92 -10.51
CA GLN A 126 6.05 -9.27 -11.04
C GLN A 126 7.16 -9.54 -12.06
N GLN A 127 8.24 -10.18 -11.61
CA GLN A 127 9.46 -10.41 -12.39
C GLN A 127 9.22 -11.27 -13.63
N VAL A 128 8.43 -12.34 -13.52
CA VAL A 128 8.19 -13.29 -14.63
C VAL A 128 7.64 -12.59 -15.88
N LYS A 129 6.81 -11.57 -15.69
CA LYS A 129 6.21 -10.78 -16.76
C LYS A 129 6.85 -9.39 -16.92
N ASN A 130 7.88 -9.08 -16.14
CA ASN A 130 8.53 -7.77 -16.09
C ASN A 130 7.55 -6.61 -15.77
N ASN A 131 6.45 -6.90 -15.07
CA ASN A 131 5.39 -5.94 -14.80
C ASN A 131 5.64 -5.18 -13.50
N LEU A 132 5.36 -3.88 -13.51
CA LEU A 132 5.36 -3.01 -12.34
C LEU A 132 3.93 -2.55 -12.04
N TYR A 133 3.55 -2.65 -10.78
CA TYR A 133 2.29 -2.14 -10.26
C TYR A 133 2.58 -1.16 -9.13
N CYS A 134 1.75 -0.13 -9.01
CA CYS A 134 1.82 0.83 -7.92
C CYS A 134 0.41 1.04 -7.37
N LEU A 135 0.26 0.91 -6.06
CA LEU A 135 -0.94 1.31 -5.34
C LEU A 135 -0.58 2.51 -4.46
N GLU A 136 -1.16 3.66 -4.78
CA GLU A 136 -1.08 4.86 -3.97
C GLU A 136 -2.36 4.97 -3.14
N LEU A 137 -2.19 5.18 -1.84
CA LEU A 137 -3.26 5.38 -0.87
C LEU A 137 -3.00 6.70 -0.16
N TRP A 138 -4.06 7.47 0.09
CA TRP A 138 -3.96 8.74 0.81
C TRP A 138 -5.21 8.95 1.65
N TRP A 139 -5.07 9.43 2.88
CA TRP A 139 -6.21 9.89 3.66
C TRP A 139 -5.92 11.22 4.36
N SER A 140 -6.97 12.00 4.57
CA SER A 140 -6.98 13.23 5.38
C SER A 140 -8.18 13.26 6.34
N VAL A 141 -8.10 14.13 7.35
CA VAL A 141 -9.22 14.44 8.25
C VAL A 141 -10.14 15.50 7.65
N ASP A 142 -9.55 16.49 6.99
CA ASP A 142 -10.16 17.66 6.35
C ASP A 142 -10.50 17.44 4.88
#